data_AF-A0A8J3W9G7-F1
#
_entry.id   AF-A0A8J3W9G7-F1
#
_cell.length_a   1.000
_cell.length_b   1.000
_cell.length_c   1.000
_cell.angle_alpha   90.00
_cell.angle_beta   90.00
_cell.angle_gamma   90.00
#
_symmetry.space_group_name_H-M   'P 1'
#
loop_
_entity.id
_entity.type
_entity.pdbx_description
1 polymer ?
#
loop_
_entity_poly.entity_id
_entity_poly.type
_entity_poly.pdbx_seq_one_letter_code
_entity_poly.pdbx_strand_id
1 'polypeptide(L)'
;MRLTPTERDRLLLFTAAELARSRRARGLRLNVPEATALIADAVCEAARDGARLAEAIEAGRAVLGPGDVLPGVADIVTEVMVEAVFDDGTRLAVVTDPIGGGSLGAEAPGAVIEPVRAGDPAVGNIPAEDGAAGNAAVHAGVTTRAGTAVHTDGPVPAAGETAGPDGEVEVEVLNTATVPISVTSHFHFFEVNPRLRFDRGAAYGRRLAIPAGSTVRFDPGESRAVRLTPIGGARVAIGFAGLVDGPLDAPGAFERAMEKARACGYLGSDA
;
A
#
# COMPACT_ATOMS: atom_id res chain seq x y z
N MET A 1 9.96 -34.81 -23.95
CA MET A 1 10.11 -34.45 -22.52
C MET A 1 8.76 -34.55 -21.84
N ARG A 2 8.71 -34.85 -20.54
CA ARG A 2 7.48 -34.77 -19.74
C ARG A 2 7.47 -33.44 -18.98
N LEU A 3 7.13 -32.36 -19.68
CA LEU A 3 7.10 -31.02 -19.10
C LEU A 3 5.88 -30.84 -18.20
N THR A 4 6.14 -30.42 -16.97
CA THR A 4 5.14 -29.90 -16.02
C THR A 4 4.54 -28.57 -16.54
N PRO A 5 3.37 -28.15 -16.04
CA PRO A 5 2.80 -26.85 -16.39
C PRO A 5 3.77 -25.69 -16.15
N THR A 6 4.44 -25.64 -15.00
CA THR A 6 5.41 -24.60 -14.66
C THR A 6 6.60 -24.56 -15.62
N GLU A 7 7.09 -25.71 -16.07
CA GLU A 7 8.18 -25.75 -17.07
C GLU A 7 7.71 -25.25 -18.45
N ARG A 8 6.44 -25.47 -18.82
CA ARG A 8 5.87 -24.89 -20.04
C ARG A 8 5.74 -23.38 -19.94
N ASP A 9 5.33 -22.86 -18.79
CA ASP A 9 5.21 -21.42 -18.55
C ASP A 9 6.59 -20.74 -18.60
N ARG A 10 7.65 -21.39 -18.07
CA ARG A 10 9.02 -20.90 -18.22
C ARG A 10 9.50 -20.88 -19.68
N LEU A 11 9.14 -21.89 -20.48
CA LEU A 11 9.45 -21.86 -21.92
C LEU A 11 8.70 -20.74 -22.64
N LEU A 12 7.46 -20.45 -22.23
CA LEU A 12 6.70 -19.32 -22.76
C LEU A 12 7.37 -17.98 -22.38
N LEU A 13 7.80 -17.84 -21.12
CA LEU A 13 8.55 -16.67 -20.65
C LEU A 13 9.83 -16.46 -21.47
N PHE A 14 10.64 -17.52 -21.62
CA PHE A 14 11.84 -17.51 -22.46
C PHE A 14 11.53 -17.09 -23.90
N THR A 15 10.46 -17.63 -24.49
CA THR A 15 10.06 -17.28 -25.87
C THR A 15 9.68 -15.80 -25.99
N ALA A 16 8.98 -15.25 -24.99
CA ALA A 16 8.65 -13.83 -24.93
C ALA A 16 9.91 -12.95 -24.79
N ALA A 17 10.87 -13.38 -23.96
CA ALA A 17 12.15 -12.70 -23.80
C ALA A 17 13.00 -12.73 -25.07
N GLU A 18 13.05 -13.86 -25.79
CA GLU A 18 13.72 -13.97 -27.09
C GLU A 18 13.10 -13.04 -28.14
N LEU A 19 11.77 -12.93 -28.17
CA LEU A 19 11.09 -11.96 -29.03
C LEU A 19 11.47 -10.53 -28.66
N ALA A 20 11.55 -10.19 -27.37
CA ALA A 20 11.98 -8.89 -26.88
C ALA A 20 13.45 -8.60 -27.24
N ARG A 21 14.37 -9.56 -27.05
CA ARG A 21 15.78 -9.46 -27.46
C ARG A 21 15.91 -9.21 -28.96
N SER A 22 15.17 -9.95 -29.78
CA SER A 22 15.14 -9.77 -31.24
C SER A 22 14.67 -8.36 -31.65
N ARG A 23 13.64 -7.84 -30.98
CA ARG A 23 13.14 -6.47 -31.20
C ARG A 23 14.17 -5.42 -30.78
N ARG A 24 14.76 -5.55 -29.60
CA ARG A 24 15.82 -4.65 -29.10
C ARG A 24 17.05 -4.65 -30.01
N ALA A 25 17.47 -5.81 -30.51
CA ALA A 25 18.60 -5.94 -31.43
C ALA A 25 18.38 -5.20 -32.77
N ARG A 26 17.11 -4.98 -33.16
CA ARG A 26 16.74 -4.13 -34.30
C ARG A 26 16.61 -2.64 -33.94
N GLY A 27 16.96 -2.24 -32.72
CA GLY A 27 16.91 -0.86 -32.24
C GLY A 27 15.53 -0.41 -31.77
N LEU A 28 14.58 -1.33 -31.53
CA LEU A 28 13.28 -0.97 -30.99
C LEU A 28 13.36 -0.75 -29.47
N ARG A 29 12.70 0.31 -29.00
CA ARG A 29 12.44 0.53 -27.57
C ARG A 29 11.34 -0.41 -27.11
N LEU A 30 11.55 -1.06 -25.97
CA LEU A 30 10.67 -2.11 -25.47
C LEU A 30 9.41 -1.56 -24.79
N ASN A 31 8.28 -2.23 -24.96
CA ASN A 31 7.06 -1.99 -24.20
C ASN A 31 7.05 -2.76 -22.87
N VAL A 32 5.95 -2.64 -22.10
CA VAL A 32 5.80 -3.26 -20.77
C VAL A 32 5.98 -4.79 -20.81
N PRO A 33 5.21 -5.58 -21.59
CA PRO A 33 5.40 -7.04 -21.67
C PRO A 33 6.81 -7.47 -22.08
N GLU A 34 7.43 -6.75 -23.03
CA GLU A 34 8.78 -7.06 -23.51
C GLU A 34 9.84 -6.80 -22.44
N ALA A 35 9.76 -5.66 -21.74
CA ALA A 35 10.68 -5.33 -20.67
C ALA A 35 10.55 -6.34 -19.51
N THR A 36 9.31 -6.62 -19.06
CA THR A 36 9.04 -7.60 -18.01
C THR A 36 9.58 -8.99 -18.35
N ALA A 37 9.33 -9.48 -19.57
CA ALA A 37 9.82 -10.79 -20.00
C ALA A 37 11.34 -10.86 -20.00
N LEU A 38 12.02 -9.83 -20.53
CA LEU A 38 13.47 -9.80 -20.65
C LEU A 38 14.17 -9.70 -19.28
N ILE A 39 13.62 -8.91 -18.35
CA ILE A 39 14.09 -8.84 -16.96
C ILE A 39 13.90 -10.18 -16.25
N ALA A 40 12.71 -10.76 -16.32
CA ALA A 40 12.40 -12.03 -15.64
C ALA A 40 13.23 -13.20 -16.19
N ASP A 41 13.47 -13.24 -17.50
CA ASP A 41 14.32 -14.24 -18.14
C ASP A 41 15.79 -14.09 -17.71
N ALA A 42 16.30 -12.86 -17.59
CA ALA A 42 17.66 -12.61 -17.10
C ALA A 42 17.88 -13.17 -15.68
N VAL A 43 16.88 -13.05 -14.80
CA VAL A 43 16.91 -13.66 -13.46
C VAL A 43 16.92 -15.18 -13.55
N CYS A 44 16.07 -15.78 -14.40
CA CYS A 44 16.00 -17.22 -14.59
C CYS A 44 17.32 -17.81 -15.12
N GLU A 45 17.93 -17.16 -16.11
CA GLU A 45 19.21 -17.60 -16.69
C GLU A 45 20.35 -17.44 -15.69
N ALA A 46 20.41 -16.34 -14.93
CA ALA A 46 21.40 -16.17 -13.86
C ALA A 46 21.25 -17.26 -12.78
N ALA A 47 20.03 -17.58 -12.36
CA ALA A 47 19.77 -18.67 -11.43
C ALA A 47 20.20 -20.02 -12.02
N ARG A 48 19.96 -20.25 -13.32
CA ARG A 48 20.36 -21.46 -14.03
C ARG A 48 21.88 -21.62 -14.13
N ASP A 49 22.61 -20.51 -14.21
CA ASP A 49 24.07 -20.43 -14.21
C ASP A 49 24.68 -20.59 -12.80
N GLY A 50 23.86 -20.80 -11.77
CA GLY A 50 24.30 -21.03 -10.38
C GLY A 50 24.51 -19.76 -9.57
N ALA A 51 24.04 -18.60 -10.05
CA ALA A 51 24.10 -17.36 -9.29
C ALA A 51 23.22 -17.44 -8.03
N ARG A 52 23.61 -16.73 -6.97
CA ARG A 52 22.76 -16.59 -5.77
C ARG A 52 21.57 -15.69 -6.06
N LEU A 53 20.51 -15.80 -5.26
CA LEU A 53 19.30 -14.98 -5.39
C LEU A 53 19.60 -13.47 -5.54
N ALA A 54 20.49 -12.93 -4.71
CA ALA A 54 20.87 -11.52 -4.77
C ALA A 54 21.55 -11.17 -6.11
N GLU A 55 22.44 -12.02 -6.60
CA GLU A 55 23.15 -11.82 -7.88
C GLU A 55 22.19 -11.93 -9.07
N ALA A 56 21.23 -12.85 -9.02
CA ALA A 56 20.19 -12.98 -10.04
C ALA A 56 19.26 -11.75 -10.08
N ILE A 57 18.90 -11.19 -8.91
CA ILE A 57 18.14 -9.92 -8.84
C ILE A 57 18.93 -8.78 -9.49
N GLU A 58 20.23 -8.66 -9.19
CA GLU A 58 21.08 -7.64 -9.80
C GLU A 58 21.26 -7.85 -11.32
N ALA A 59 21.34 -9.10 -11.79
CA ALA A 59 21.34 -9.41 -13.21
C ALA A 59 20.04 -8.93 -13.91
N GLY A 60 18.90 -9.09 -13.24
CA GLY A 60 17.62 -8.54 -13.69
C GLY A 60 17.63 -7.01 -13.81
N ARG A 61 18.17 -6.30 -12.79
CA ARG A 61 18.29 -4.82 -12.81
C ARG A 61 19.25 -4.31 -13.88
N ALA A 62 20.33 -5.03 -14.15
CA ALA A 62 21.39 -4.56 -15.05
C ALA A 62 21.00 -4.65 -16.55
N VAL A 63 19.89 -5.31 -16.86
CA VAL A 63 19.60 -5.76 -18.22
C VAL A 63 18.98 -4.67 -19.12
N LEU A 64 18.26 -3.72 -18.54
CA LEU A 64 17.60 -2.61 -19.24
C LEU A 64 17.83 -1.29 -18.50
N GLY A 65 18.08 -0.23 -19.25
CA GLY A 65 18.04 1.15 -18.75
C GLY A 65 16.88 1.96 -19.34
N PRO A 66 16.70 3.23 -18.92
CA PRO A 66 15.60 4.09 -19.39
C PRO A 66 15.59 4.32 -20.91
N GLY A 67 16.76 4.26 -21.54
CA GLY A 67 16.91 4.39 -23.00
C GLY A 67 16.43 3.18 -23.79
N ASP A 68 16.33 2.01 -23.17
CA ASP A 68 15.96 0.75 -23.85
C ASP A 68 14.44 0.55 -23.97
N VAL A 69 13.65 1.31 -23.22
CA VAL A 69 12.20 1.12 -23.09
C VAL A 69 11.43 2.34 -23.59
N LEU A 70 10.16 2.18 -23.99
CA LEU A 70 9.29 3.29 -24.40
C LEU A 70 9.03 4.28 -23.25
N PRO A 71 8.68 5.55 -23.54
CA PRO A 71 8.32 6.52 -22.50
C PRO A 71 7.20 6.00 -21.60
N GLY A 72 7.32 6.17 -20.28
CA GLY A 72 6.34 5.70 -19.30
C GLY A 72 6.50 4.23 -18.88
N VAL A 73 7.29 3.41 -19.59
CA VAL A 73 7.48 2.00 -19.21
C VAL A 73 8.22 1.88 -17.89
N ALA A 74 9.23 2.72 -17.64
CA ALA A 74 9.94 2.76 -16.35
C ALA A 74 9.04 3.18 -15.19
N ASP A 75 8.01 4.01 -15.45
CA ASP A 75 7.03 4.41 -14.44
C ASP A 75 5.99 3.28 -14.15
N ILE A 76 5.74 2.40 -15.13
CA ILE A 76 4.79 1.29 -15.00
C ILE A 76 5.45 0.05 -14.39
N VAL A 77 6.65 -0.32 -14.86
CA VAL A 77 7.36 -1.54 -14.44
C VAL A 77 8.19 -1.22 -13.20
N THR A 78 7.51 -1.03 -12.08
CA THR A 78 8.13 -0.71 -10.78
C THR A 78 8.63 -1.95 -10.04
N GLU A 79 8.12 -3.13 -10.39
CA GLU A 79 8.52 -4.41 -9.82
C GLU A 79 8.32 -5.54 -10.84
N VAL A 80 9.28 -6.46 -10.90
CA VAL A 80 9.16 -7.73 -11.63
C VAL A 80 9.41 -8.88 -10.67
N MET A 81 8.43 -9.77 -10.57
CA MET A 81 8.49 -10.98 -9.74
C MET A 81 8.59 -12.22 -10.62
N VAL A 82 9.53 -13.10 -10.32
CA VAL A 82 9.70 -14.37 -11.05
C VAL A 82 10.20 -15.49 -10.13
N GLU A 83 9.61 -16.68 -10.28
CA GLU A 83 10.09 -17.88 -9.60
C GLU A 83 11.16 -18.59 -10.45
N ALA A 84 12.41 -18.50 -10.00
CA ALA A 84 13.56 -19.13 -10.65
C ALA A 84 14.03 -20.37 -9.87
N VAL A 85 14.62 -21.34 -10.57
CA VAL A 85 15.19 -22.55 -9.95
C VAL A 85 16.68 -22.33 -9.74
N PHE A 86 17.07 -22.24 -8.47
CA PHE A 86 18.45 -22.17 -8.03
C PHE A 86 18.95 -23.56 -7.65
N ASP A 87 20.25 -23.68 -7.36
CA ASP A 87 20.87 -24.94 -6.91
C ASP A 87 20.24 -25.50 -5.61
N ASP A 88 19.64 -24.63 -4.81
CA ASP A 88 18.95 -24.99 -3.57
C ASP A 88 17.42 -25.04 -3.70
N GLY A 89 16.90 -24.97 -4.93
CA GLY A 89 15.49 -25.11 -5.24
C GLY A 89 14.85 -23.81 -5.77
N THR A 90 13.53 -23.83 -5.88
CA THR A 90 12.77 -22.70 -6.42
C THR A 90 12.69 -21.56 -5.40
N ARG A 91 13.00 -20.33 -5.82
CA ARG A 91 12.85 -19.13 -5.00
C ARG A 91 12.13 -18.03 -5.79
N LEU A 92 11.36 -17.21 -5.09
CA LEU A 92 10.80 -15.98 -5.65
C LEU A 92 11.88 -14.89 -5.65
N ALA A 93 12.21 -14.40 -6.85
CA ALA A 93 13.03 -13.22 -7.03
C ALA A 93 12.14 -12.00 -7.28
N VAL A 94 12.40 -10.92 -6.54
CA VAL A 94 11.67 -9.66 -6.63
C VAL A 94 12.65 -8.57 -7.03
N VAL A 95 12.52 -8.09 -8.27
CA VAL A 95 13.36 -7.03 -8.83
C VAL A 95 12.58 -5.72 -8.74
N THR A 96 12.82 -4.95 -7.68
CA THR A 96 12.21 -3.60 -7.49
C THR A 96 12.95 -2.57 -8.32
N ASP A 97 12.28 -1.55 -8.86
CA ASP A 97 12.86 -0.53 -9.76
C ASP A 97 13.85 -1.12 -10.80
N PRO A 98 13.40 -2.07 -11.64
CA PRO A 98 14.30 -2.86 -12.49
C PRO A 98 14.90 -2.09 -13.67
N ILE A 99 14.30 -0.95 -14.08
CA ILE A 99 14.76 -0.15 -15.23
C ILE A 99 15.48 1.12 -14.75
N GLY A 100 15.16 1.61 -13.55
CA GLY A 100 15.60 2.90 -13.05
C GLY A 100 15.02 4.08 -13.83
N GLY A 101 15.20 5.29 -13.30
CA GLY A 101 14.88 6.54 -14.01
C GLY A 101 13.39 6.79 -14.25
N GLY A 102 12.49 6.00 -13.67
CA GLY A 102 11.08 6.37 -13.53
C GLY A 102 10.97 7.67 -12.73
N SER A 103 10.14 8.59 -13.19
CA SER A 103 9.94 9.89 -12.53
C SER A 103 8.74 9.91 -11.60
N LEU A 104 7.77 9.00 -11.81
CA LEU A 104 6.41 9.03 -11.23
C LEU A 104 5.75 10.42 -11.27
N GLY A 105 6.24 11.30 -12.16
CA GLY A 105 5.86 12.70 -12.23
C GLY A 105 4.59 12.91 -13.05
N ALA A 106 4.25 14.18 -13.31
CA ALA A 106 3.03 14.56 -14.03
C ALA A 106 2.87 13.92 -15.42
N GLU A 107 3.97 13.53 -16.05
CA GLU A 107 4.00 12.90 -17.37
C GLU A 107 3.91 11.36 -17.32
N ALA A 108 3.92 10.75 -16.14
CA ALA A 108 3.80 9.31 -15.99
C ALA A 108 2.39 8.82 -16.34
N PRO A 109 2.25 7.62 -16.93
CA PRO A 109 0.94 6.97 -17.04
C PRO A 109 0.31 6.83 -15.64
N GLY A 110 -0.94 7.28 -15.47
CA GLY A 110 -1.60 7.23 -14.17
C GLY A 110 -1.24 8.36 -13.19
N ALA A 111 -0.51 9.39 -13.62
CA ALA A 111 -0.04 10.46 -12.73
C ALA A 111 -1.17 11.11 -11.92
N VAL A 112 -0.90 11.44 -10.66
CA VAL A 112 -1.77 12.30 -9.86
C VAL A 112 -1.30 13.73 -10.04
N ILE A 113 -2.12 14.59 -10.65
CA ILE A 113 -1.76 15.98 -10.94
C ILE A 113 -2.62 16.94 -10.13
N GLU A 114 -2.04 18.08 -9.77
CA GLU A 114 -2.81 19.20 -9.24
C GLU A 114 -3.55 19.93 -10.37
N PRO A 115 -4.77 20.44 -10.13
CA PRO A 115 -5.46 21.26 -11.11
C PRO A 115 -4.70 22.59 -11.27
N VAL A 116 -4.30 22.89 -12.51
CA VAL A 116 -3.77 24.22 -12.87
C VAL A 116 -4.85 25.26 -12.57
N ARG A 117 -4.54 26.23 -11.70
CA ARG A 117 -5.46 27.32 -11.38
C ARG A 117 -5.50 28.30 -12.55
N ALA A 118 -6.70 28.82 -12.86
CA ALA A 118 -6.84 29.86 -13.87
C ALA A 118 -5.97 31.07 -13.50
N GLY A 119 -4.97 31.38 -14.34
CA GLY A 119 -4.02 32.49 -14.14
C GLY A 119 -2.53 32.09 -14.07
N ASP A 120 -2.19 30.81 -14.16
CA ASP A 120 -0.79 30.38 -14.18
C ASP A 120 -0.06 30.80 -15.49
N PRO A 121 1.17 31.34 -15.41
CA PRO A 121 1.92 31.84 -16.57
C PRO A 121 2.35 30.75 -17.57
N ALA A 122 2.15 29.47 -17.23
CA ALA A 122 2.36 28.34 -18.13
C ALA A 122 1.25 28.20 -19.20
N VAL A 123 0.15 28.95 -19.09
CA VAL A 123 -0.89 29.03 -20.12
C VAL A 123 -0.42 30.00 -21.20
N GLY A 124 0.41 29.52 -22.12
CA GLY A 124 0.65 30.21 -23.38
C GLY A 124 -0.68 30.41 -24.13
N ASN A 125 -0.93 31.60 -24.67
CA ASN A 125 -2.12 31.89 -25.47
C ASN A 125 -2.20 30.94 -26.68
N ILE A 126 -3.07 29.93 -26.61
CA ILE A 126 -3.41 29.08 -27.76
C ILE A 126 -4.71 29.65 -28.37
N PRO A 127 -4.77 29.90 -29.70
CA PRO A 127 -5.97 30.40 -30.35
C PRO A 127 -7.10 29.36 -30.25
N ALA A 128 -8.33 29.82 -30.02
CA ALA A 128 -9.51 28.97 -29.98
C ALA A 128 -9.76 28.36 -31.38
N GLU A 129 -9.81 27.03 -31.47
CA GLU A 129 -10.34 26.36 -32.66
C GLU A 129 -11.87 26.28 -32.55
N ASP A 130 -12.54 26.83 -33.57
CA ASP A 130 -13.97 26.81 -33.72
C ASP A 130 -14.48 25.39 -34.01
N GLY A 131 -15.38 24.91 -33.14
CA GLY A 131 -16.46 24.00 -33.52
C GLY A 131 -16.22 22.50 -33.36
N ALA A 132 -16.58 21.95 -32.20
CA ALA A 132 -17.26 20.65 -32.08
C ALA A 132 -17.90 20.51 -30.69
N ALA A 133 -19.23 20.56 -30.65
CA ALA A 133 -20.00 20.30 -29.44
C ALA A 133 -19.96 18.80 -29.11
N GLY A 134 -19.30 18.44 -28.01
CA GLY A 134 -19.28 17.08 -27.47
C GLY A 134 -18.42 17.01 -26.22
N ASN A 135 -19.02 17.30 -25.06
CA ASN A 135 -18.69 16.86 -23.68
C ASN A 135 -17.21 16.60 -23.30
N ALA A 136 -16.25 17.29 -23.91
CA ALA A 136 -14.89 17.41 -23.42
C ALA A 136 -14.86 18.54 -22.40
N ALA A 137 -14.76 18.20 -21.11
CA ALA A 137 -14.15 19.12 -20.17
C ALA A 137 -12.68 19.27 -20.58
N VAL A 138 -12.42 20.21 -21.49
CA VAL A 138 -11.09 20.70 -21.83
C VAL A 138 -10.55 21.36 -20.57
N HIS A 139 -9.90 20.57 -19.71
CA HIS A 139 -8.99 21.11 -18.71
C HIS A 139 -7.77 21.64 -19.46
N ALA A 140 -7.53 22.94 -19.30
CA ALA A 140 -6.54 23.71 -20.02
C ALA A 140 -5.19 23.01 -20.16
N GLY A 141 -4.81 22.67 -21.40
CA GLY A 141 -3.42 22.48 -21.83
C GLY A 141 -2.63 21.30 -21.26
N VAL A 142 -3.16 20.49 -20.34
CA VAL A 142 -2.45 19.30 -19.84
C VAL A 142 -2.78 18.11 -20.72
N THR A 143 -1.78 17.59 -21.44
CA THR A 143 -1.91 16.32 -22.16
C THR A 143 -1.93 15.20 -21.12
N THR A 144 -3.12 14.83 -20.63
CA THR A 144 -3.26 13.77 -19.62
C THR A 144 -3.10 12.40 -20.28
N ARG A 145 -2.32 11.52 -19.64
CA ARG A 145 -2.20 10.11 -20.08
C ARG A 145 -3.30 9.25 -19.45
N ALA A 146 -3.50 8.07 -20.00
CA ALA A 146 -4.47 7.10 -19.46
C ALA A 146 -4.23 6.88 -17.95
N GLY A 147 -5.31 6.94 -17.16
CA GLY A 147 -5.30 6.71 -15.72
C GLY A 147 -4.97 7.93 -14.85
N THR A 148 -4.73 9.11 -15.42
CA THR A 148 -4.38 10.32 -14.64
C THR A 148 -5.51 10.69 -13.66
N ALA A 149 -5.17 10.91 -12.38
CA ALA A 149 -6.09 11.43 -11.38
C ALA A 149 -5.79 12.91 -11.10
N VAL A 150 -6.82 13.74 -10.97
CA VAL A 150 -6.65 15.16 -10.60
C VAL A 150 -7.05 15.33 -9.15
N HIS A 151 -6.14 15.84 -8.31
CA HIS A 151 -6.37 16.04 -6.88
C HIS A 151 -6.11 17.49 -6.48
N THR A 152 -6.97 18.08 -5.65
CA THR A 152 -6.73 19.40 -5.06
C THR A 152 -6.00 19.24 -3.73
N ASP A 153 -4.87 19.90 -3.57
CA ASP A 153 -4.13 19.89 -2.30
C ASP A 153 -4.98 20.37 -1.12
N GLY A 154 -4.97 19.57 -0.05
CA GLY A 154 -5.71 19.79 1.18
C GLY A 154 -5.80 18.50 2.00
N PRO A 155 -5.72 18.56 3.34
CA PRO A 155 -5.91 17.37 4.16
C PRO A 155 -7.30 16.80 3.90
N VAL A 156 -7.38 15.55 3.47
CA VAL A 156 -8.65 14.83 3.42
C VAL A 156 -9.02 14.50 4.86
N PRO A 157 -10.09 15.08 5.42
CA PRO A 157 -10.53 14.71 6.75
C PRO A 157 -10.89 13.22 6.77
N ALA A 158 -10.54 12.54 7.87
CA ALA A 158 -10.90 11.13 8.00
C ALA A 158 -12.44 10.97 7.86
N ALA A 159 -12.88 10.00 7.08
CA ALA A 159 -14.31 9.78 6.80
C ALA A 159 -15.09 9.65 8.12
N GLY A 160 -15.95 10.64 8.41
CA GLY A 160 -16.69 10.73 9.67
C GLY A 160 -16.74 12.12 10.32
N GLU A 161 -16.12 13.17 9.75
CA GLU A 161 -16.27 14.57 10.21
C GLU A 161 -17.68 15.15 9.94
N THR A 162 -18.71 14.51 10.47
CA THR A 162 -19.97 15.15 10.87
C THR A 162 -20.32 14.66 12.28
N ALA A 163 -19.40 14.88 13.20
CA ALA A 163 -19.62 15.07 14.63
C ALA A 163 -18.39 15.86 15.11
N GLY A 164 -18.61 16.94 15.87
CA GLY A 164 -17.54 17.84 16.30
C GLY A 164 -16.47 17.18 17.19
N PRO A 165 -15.55 17.96 17.78
CA PRO A 165 -14.51 17.47 18.71
C PRO A 165 -15.05 16.81 19.99
N ASP A 166 -16.37 16.74 20.16
CA ASP A 166 -17.04 16.15 21.32
C ASP A 166 -17.05 14.63 21.21
N GLY A 167 -15.88 14.03 21.40
CA GLY A 167 -15.79 12.58 21.46
C GLY A 167 -14.39 12.01 21.35
N GLU A 168 -13.37 12.73 20.87
CA GLU A 168 -12.01 12.17 20.90
C GLU A 168 -11.43 12.26 22.32
N VAL A 169 -10.71 11.21 22.74
CA VAL A 169 -9.95 11.22 23.99
C VAL A 169 -8.51 10.84 23.70
N GLU A 170 -7.58 11.47 24.40
CA GLU A 170 -6.17 11.09 24.38
C GLU A 170 -5.88 10.18 25.56
N VAL A 171 -5.23 9.05 25.27
CA VAL A 171 -4.88 8.05 26.27
C VAL A 171 -3.39 7.74 26.16
N GLU A 172 -2.67 7.81 27.28
CA GLU A 172 -1.30 7.36 27.35
C GLU A 172 -1.25 5.83 27.49
N VAL A 173 -0.51 5.19 26.60
CA VAL A 173 -0.43 3.73 26.49
C VAL A 173 1.01 3.28 26.62
N LEU A 174 1.27 2.44 27.64
CA LEU A 174 2.57 1.80 27.84
C LEU A 174 2.52 0.32 27.43
N ASN A 175 3.48 -0.10 26.60
CA ASN A 175 3.72 -1.52 26.36
C ASN A 175 4.62 -2.14 27.42
N THR A 176 4.07 -3.00 28.28
CA THR A 176 4.84 -3.71 29.31
C THR A 176 5.33 -5.10 28.86
N ALA A 177 5.08 -5.51 27.62
CA ALA A 177 5.56 -6.78 27.08
C ALA A 177 7.02 -6.66 26.62
N THR A 178 7.70 -7.81 26.53
CA THR A 178 9.05 -7.92 25.94
C THR A 178 9.04 -7.97 24.42
N VAL A 179 7.85 -7.90 23.81
CA VAL A 179 7.62 -7.98 22.37
C VAL A 179 6.79 -6.78 21.91
N PRO A 180 6.95 -6.33 20.65
CA PRO A 180 6.16 -5.25 20.12
C PRO A 180 4.69 -5.63 19.96
N ILE A 181 3.80 -4.65 20.13
CA ILE A 181 2.35 -4.82 19.97
C ILE A 181 1.85 -3.80 18.94
N SER A 182 1.06 -4.27 17.98
CA SER A 182 0.47 -3.44 16.94
C SER A 182 -1.05 -3.47 17.04
N VAL A 183 -1.70 -2.31 16.98
CA VAL A 183 -3.16 -2.15 17.05
C VAL A 183 -3.67 -1.44 15.80
N THR A 184 -4.66 -2.04 15.13
CA THR A 184 -5.24 -1.51 13.89
C THR A 184 -6.32 -0.46 14.16
N SER A 185 -6.61 0.37 13.16
CA SER A 185 -7.54 1.51 13.23
C SER A 185 -8.96 1.21 13.74
N HIS A 186 -9.46 -0.02 13.54
CA HIS A 186 -10.85 -0.40 13.83
C HIS A 186 -10.99 -1.44 14.94
N PHE A 187 -9.91 -1.73 15.66
CA PHE A 187 -9.97 -2.61 16.82
C PHE A 187 -10.63 -1.87 18.00
N HIS A 188 -11.52 -2.55 18.75
CA HIS A 188 -12.11 -1.99 19.96
C HIS A 188 -11.01 -1.81 21.03
N PHE A 189 -10.60 -0.57 21.28
CA PHE A 189 -9.35 -0.27 21.97
C PHE A 189 -9.33 -0.79 23.42
N PHE A 190 -10.50 -0.86 24.07
CA PHE A 190 -10.68 -1.52 25.36
C PHE A 190 -10.18 -2.98 25.40
N GLU A 191 -10.27 -3.71 24.29
CA GLU A 191 -10.00 -5.16 24.21
C GLU A 191 -8.59 -5.47 23.67
N VAL A 192 -7.73 -4.47 23.48
CA VAL A 192 -6.36 -4.70 22.98
C VAL A 192 -5.53 -5.47 24.01
N ASN A 193 -4.40 -6.02 23.57
CA ASN A 193 -3.52 -6.89 24.36
C ASN A 193 -3.45 -6.53 25.86
N PRO A 194 -3.66 -7.50 26.79
CA PRO A 194 -3.63 -7.28 28.24
C PRO A 194 -2.36 -6.62 28.79
N ARG A 195 -1.24 -6.68 28.05
CA ARG A 195 0.06 -6.09 28.43
C ARG A 195 0.22 -4.63 28.03
N LEU A 196 -0.74 -4.06 27.31
CA LEU A 196 -0.83 -2.61 27.16
C LEU A 196 -1.52 -2.02 28.39
N ARG A 197 -0.80 -1.18 29.12
CA ARG A 197 -1.27 -0.50 30.33
C ARG A 197 -1.73 0.92 29.97
N PHE A 198 -3.01 1.19 30.19
CA PHE A 198 -3.67 2.47 29.96
C PHE A 198 -5.04 2.49 30.64
N ASP A 199 -5.73 3.63 30.67
CA ASP A 199 -7.09 3.71 31.21
C ASP A 199 -8.09 2.96 30.29
N ARG A 200 -8.45 1.73 30.69
CA ARG A 200 -9.40 0.90 29.93
C ARG A 200 -10.80 1.50 29.96
N GLY A 201 -11.21 2.14 31.06
CA GLY A 201 -12.51 2.79 31.16
C GLY A 201 -12.67 3.89 30.11
N ALA A 202 -11.65 4.75 29.99
CA ALA A 202 -11.60 5.80 28.97
C ALA A 202 -11.61 5.27 27.53
N ALA A 203 -11.14 4.03 27.30
CA ALA A 203 -11.06 3.39 25.99
C ALA A 203 -12.32 2.58 25.59
N TYR A 204 -13.29 2.41 26.50
CA TYR A 204 -14.50 1.64 26.22
C TYR A 204 -15.33 2.25 25.09
N GLY A 205 -15.74 1.41 24.15
CA GLY A 205 -16.53 1.78 22.98
C GLY A 205 -15.82 2.68 21.98
N ARG A 206 -14.48 2.66 21.96
CA ARG A 206 -13.63 3.52 21.12
C ARG A 206 -12.61 2.72 20.30
N ARG A 207 -12.07 3.35 19.26
CA ARG A 207 -11.02 2.83 18.37
C ARG A 207 -9.99 3.92 18.07
N LEU A 208 -8.85 3.56 17.49
CA LEU A 208 -7.81 4.54 17.14
C LEU A 208 -8.32 5.58 16.12
N ALA A 209 -8.09 6.85 16.40
CA ALA A 209 -8.37 7.98 15.52
C ALA A 209 -7.24 8.16 14.50
N ILE A 210 -7.06 7.14 13.66
CA ILE A 210 -6.06 7.08 12.59
C ILE A 210 -6.75 6.68 11.27
N PRO A 211 -6.10 6.87 10.10
CA PRO A 211 -6.67 6.47 8.83
C PRO A 211 -7.09 4.99 8.81
N ALA A 212 -8.19 4.69 8.11
CA ALA A 212 -8.68 3.33 7.98
C ALA A 212 -7.60 2.43 7.33
N GLY A 213 -7.47 1.20 7.85
CA GLY A 213 -6.40 0.27 7.43
C GLY A 213 -5.02 0.53 8.05
N SER A 214 -4.78 1.70 8.67
CA SER A 214 -3.52 1.97 9.38
C SER A 214 -3.45 1.27 10.74
N THR A 215 -2.23 1.27 11.31
CA THR A 215 -1.87 0.60 12.56
C THR A 215 -0.95 1.48 13.39
N VAL A 216 -1.10 1.46 14.71
CA VAL A 216 -0.12 2.01 15.66
C VAL A 216 0.67 0.87 16.27
N ARG A 217 1.99 0.99 16.22
CA ARG A 217 2.93 0.08 16.87
C ARG A 217 3.42 0.67 18.18
N PHE A 218 3.54 -0.18 19.19
CA PHE A 218 4.15 0.08 20.48
C PHE A 218 5.32 -0.89 20.67
N ASP A 219 6.55 -0.38 20.68
CA ASP A 219 7.74 -1.18 20.97
C ASP A 219 7.83 -1.56 22.46
N PRO A 220 8.61 -2.59 22.83
CA PRO A 220 8.76 -3.01 24.22
C PRO A 220 9.19 -1.85 25.13
N GLY A 221 8.41 -1.54 26.17
CA GLY A 221 8.68 -0.46 27.12
C GLY A 221 8.31 0.95 26.64
N GLU A 222 7.80 1.11 25.41
CA GLU A 222 7.39 2.41 24.87
C GLU A 222 6.10 2.90 25.54
N SER A 223 6.11 4.15 26.01
CA SER A 223 4.91 4.91 26.37
C SER A 223 4.58 5.89 25.26
N ARG A 224 3.34 5.87 24.77
CA ARG A 224 2.88 6.72 23.66
C ARG A 224 1.45 7.17 23.88
N ALA A 225 1.21 8.47 23.69
CA ALA A 225 -0.14 9.02 23.65
C ALA A 225 -0.82 8.69 22.31
N VAL A 226 -2.06 8.21 22.37
CA VAL A 226 -2.89 7.92 21.21
C VAL A 226 -4.26 8.57 21.33
N ARG A 227 -4.79 9.03 20.21
CA ARG A 227 -6.17 9.54 20.14
C ARG A 227 -7.14 8.42 19.82
N LEU A 228 -8.25 8.39 20.55
CA LEU A 228 -9.32 7.41 20.40
C LEU A 228 -10.63 8.11 20.05
N THR A 229 -11.29 7.63 19.00
CA THR A 229 -12.60 8.11 18.56
C THR A 229 -13.69 7.07 18.88
N PRO A 230 -14.94 7.45 19.17
CA PRO A 230 -16.01 6.51 19.44
C PRO A 230 -16.28 5.59 18.24
N ILE A 231 -16.63 4.34 18.50
CA ILE A 231 -17.18 3.44 17.49
C ILE A 231 -18.53 4.02 17.04
N GLY A 232 -18.73 4.16 15.73
CA GLY A 232 -19.97 4.64 15.12
C GLY A 232 -20.99 3.53 14.85
N GLY A 233 -22.03 3.85 14.08
CA GLY A 233 -23.08 2.89 13.70
C GLY A 233 -23.91 2.41 14.90
N ALA A 234 -24.29 1.13 14.91
CA ALA A 234 -25.11 0.53 15.96
C ALA A 234 -24.37 0.32 17.31
N ARG A 235 -23.06 0.64 17.37
CA ARG A 235 -22.23 0.52 18.59
C ARG A 235 -22.30 -0.89 19.20
N VAL A 236 -22.09 -1.89 18.37
CA VAL A 236 -22.04 -3.31 18.75
C VAL A 236 -20.62 -3.84 18.53
N ALA A 237 -20.00 -4.41 19.56
CA ALA A 237 -18.67 -5.01 19.51
C ALA A 237 -18.77 -6.53 19.65
N ILE A 238 -18.36 -7.28 18.61
CA ILE A 238 -18.42 -8.76 18.57
C ILE A 238 -17.05 -9.29 18.16
N GLY A 239 -16.57 -10.34 18.83
CA GLY A 239 -15.28 -10.96 18.55
C GLY A 239 -14.19 -10.34 19.43
N PHE A 240 -13.22 -9.65 18.82
CA PHE A 240 -12.06 -9.07 19.51
C PHE A 240 -11.44 -10.02 20.57
N ALA A 241 -11.57 -9.71 21.86
CA ALA A 241 -11.15 -10.58 22.95
C ALA A 241 -12.34 -11.14 23.77
N GLY A 242 -13.57 -10.95 23.30
CA GLY A 242 -14.80 -11.43 23.91
C GLY A 242 -15.19 -10.74 25.22
N LEU A 243 -14.61 -9.55 25.49
CA LEU A 243 -14.90 -8.84 26.74
C LEU A 243 -16.31 -8.25 26.73
N VAL A 244 -16.77 -7.76 25.57
CA VAL A 244 -18.13 -7.22 25.39
C VAL A 244 -19.06 -8.23 24.73
N ASP A 245 -18.75 -8.66 23.51
CA ASP A 245 -19.59 -9.56 22.67
C ASP A 245 -21.08 -9.15 22.62
N GLY A 246 -21.33 -7.87 22.30
CA GLY A 246 -22.69 -7.34 22.23
C GLY A 246 -22.76 -5.81 22.09
N PRO A 247 -23.94 -5.21 22.29
CA PRO A 247 -24.12 -3.77 22.27
C PRO A 247 -23.35 -3.09 23.40
N LEU A 248 -22.56 -2.07 23.06
CA LEU A 248 -21.72 -1.31 23.99
C LEU A 248 -22.55 -0.50 24.99
N ASP A 249 -23.71 0.00 24.55
CA ASP A 249 -24.54 0.89 25.35
C ASP A 249 -25.69 0.14 26.07
N ALA A 250 -25.65 -1.20 26.12
CA ALA A 250 -26.63 -1.98 26.85
C ALA A 250 -26.48 -1.79 28.38
N PRO A 251 -27.57 -1.82 29.17
CA PRO A 251 -27.49 -1.66 30.62
C PRO A 251 -26.52 -2.65 31.27
N GLY A 252 -25.58 -2.13 32.06
CA GLY A 252 -24.56 -2.92 32.74
C GLY A 252 -23.45 -3.49 31.84
N ALA A 253 -23.40 -3.15 30.55
CA ALA A 253 -22.43 -3.72 29.62
C ALA A 253 -20.99 -3.27 29.94
N PHE A 254 -20.82 -2.02 30.32
CA PHE A 254 -19.55 -1.46 30.74
C PHE A 254 -19.01 -2.17 31.98
N GLU A 255 -19.83 -2.32 33.01
CA GLU A 255 -19.47 -2.93 34.28
C GLU A 255 -19.09 -4.41 34.10
N ARG A 256 -19.88 -5.16 33.33
CA ARG A 256 -19.57 -6.57 33.00
C ARG A 256 -18.27 -6.70 32.21
N ALA A 257 -18.02 -5.78 31.28
CA ALA A 257 -16.80 -5.79 30.48
C ALA A 257 -15.56 -5.47 31.33
N MET A 258 -15.66 -4.48 32.23
CA MET A 258 -14.60 -4.14 33.19
C MET A 258 -14.31 -5.28 34.17
N GLU A 259 -15.35 -5.93 34.69
CA GLU A 259 -15.21 -7.11 35.56
C GLU A 259 -14.47 -8.25 34.84
N LYS A 260 -14.86 -8.57 33.60
CA LYS A 260 -14.16 -9.56 32.77
C LYS A 260 -12.71 -9.16 32.49
N ALA A 261 -12.46 -7.89 32.15
CA ALA A 261 -11.11 -7.38 31.89
C ALA A 261 -10.19 -7.57 33.12
N ARG A 262 -10.68 -7.22 34.31
CA ARG A 262 -9.99 -7.46 35.59
C ARG A 262 -9.72 -8.95 35.81
N ALA A 263 -10.75 -9.78 35.66
CA ALA A 263 -10.64 -11.24 35.85
C ALA A 263 -9.62 -11.89 34.89
N CYS A 264 -9.50 -11.37 33.68
CA CYS A 264 -8.54 -11.84 32.67
C CYS A 264 -7.15 -11.17 32.76
N GLY A 265 -6.92 -10.27 33.73
CA GLY A 265 -5.61 -9.64 33.96
C GLY A 265 -5.24 -8.57 32.94
N TYR A 266 -6.22 -7.84 32.39
CA TYR A 266 -5.96 -6.68 31.54
C TYR A 266 -5.45 -5.51 32.38
N LEU A 267 -4.25 -5.01 32.05
CA LEU A 267 -3.65 -3.90 32.78
C LEU A 267 -4.46 -2.61 32.57
N GLY A 268 -4.62 -1.85 33.66
CA GLY A 268 -5.36 -0.58 33.66
C GLY A 268 -6.88 -0.75 33.72
N SER A 269 -7.35 -1.92 34.17
CA SER A 269 -8.77 -2.18 34.46
C SER A 269 -9.15 -1.93 35.93
N ASP A 270 -8.21 -1.54 36.80
CA ASP A 270 -8.45 -1.42 38.26
C ASP A 270 -9.00 -0.06 38.74
N ALA A 271 -9.37 0.84 37.81
CA ALA A 271 -10.00 2.12 38.14
C ALA A 271 -11.50 1.97 38.44
#